data_AF-J9Z069-F1
#
_entry.id   AF-J9Z069-F1
#
_cell.length_a   1.000
_cell.length_b   1.000
_cell.length_c   1.000
_cell.angle_alpha   90.00
_cell.angle_beta   90.00
_cell.angle_gamma   90.00
#
_symmetry.space_group_name_H-M   'P 1'
#
loop_
_entity.id
_entity.type
_entity.pdbx_description
1 polymer ?
#
loop_
_entity_poly.entity_id
_entity_poly.type
_entity_poly.pdbx_seq_one_letter_code
_entity_poly.pdbx_strand_id
1 'polypeptide(L)'
;MVLKKIERKISYLLKRITEYPLQPLNDKLNNSDTSIYTIPKNVYQTWENNLFGKTHFKELVKFRNLNSNYNFFIFDKDKRDQYMEQHWSKNDIYEVYKKARFGQIKADIFRYCILYERGGFYFDISKGCNVCLDELYNSSSEAVISNEPIECIIPPDQSIFSNLKYPWNNFLQWGLGFKKNHALLKMVIEAISKDHHYYVNTPFHKPKTAVLSLSATGQFTKIVREYFKIYGFDKVEQVGVYFNKHGIFSMKGSRVRHHLVKEYADIRDDHVL
;
A
#
# COMPACT_ATOMS: atom_id res chain seq x y z
N MET A 1 -7.31 -30.83 -11.85
CA MET A 1 -6.13 -29.92 -11.94
C MET A 1 -5.78 -29.49 -13.37
N VAL A 2 -5.99 -30.34 -14.39
CA VAL A 2 -5.70 -30.04 -15.80
C VAL A 2 -6.66 -29.01 -16.43
N LEU A 3 -7.97 -29.17 -16.23
CA LEU A 3 -9.00 -28.23 -16.73
C LEU A 3 -8.76 -26.77 -16.25
N LYS A 4 -8.51 -26.56 -14.95
CA LYS A 4 -8.17 -25.22 -14.41
C LYS A 4 -6.90 -24.62 -15.04
N LYS A 5 -5.91 -25.44 -15.42
CA LYS A 5 -4.71 -24.96 -16.13
C LYS A 5 -5.04 -24.54 -17.57
N ILE A 6 -5.92 -25.27 -18.24
CA ILE A 6 -6.39 -24.97 -19.61
C ILE A 6 -7.23 -23.68 -19.60
N GLU A 7 -8.21 -23.57 -18.70
CA GLU A 7 -9.01 -22.36 -18.52
C GLU A 7 -8.14 -21.14 -18.25
N ARG A 8 -7.12 -21.27 -17.39
CA ARG A 8 -6.18 -20.18 -17.11
C ARG A 8 -5.35 -19.79 -18.34
N LYS A 9 -4.93 -20.76 -19.15
CA LYS A 9 -4.22 -20.50 -20.42
C LYS A 9 -5.12 -19.79 -21.44
N ILE A 10 -6.36 -20.23 -21.60
CA ILE A 10 -7.34 -19.60 -22.50
C ILE A 10 -7.65 -18.18 -22.02
N SER A 11 -7.90 -17.98 -20.73
CA SER A 11 -8.11 -16.65 -20.13
C SER A 11 -6.90 -15.74 -20.35
N TYR A 12 -5.68 -16.26 -20.24
CA TYR A 12 -4.45 -15.52 -20.48
C TYR A 12 -4.34 -15.07 -21.96
N LEU A 13 -4.60 -15.98 -22.90
CA LEU A 13 -4.59 -15.69 -24.34
C LEU A 13 -5.65 -14.64 -24.72
N LEU A 14 -6.88 -14.82 -24.25
CA LEU A 14 -7.97 -13.86 -24.47
C LEU A 14 -7.60 -12.48 -23.93
N LYS A 15 -7.09 -12.40 -22.71
CA LYS A 15 -6.63 -11.12 -22.12
C LYS A 15 -5.47 -10.51 -22.90
N ARG A 16 -4.56 -11.33 -23.44
CA ARG A 16 -3.49 -10.81 -24.30
C ARG A 16 -4.04 -10.16 -25.56
N ILE A 17 -5.15 -10.63 -26.11
CA ILE A 17 -5.83 -10.02 -27.26
C ILE A 17 -6.57 -8.74 -26.84
N THR A 18 -7.35 -8.79 -25.75
CA THR A 18 -8.24 -7.68 -25.38
C THR A 18 -7.53 -6.53 -24.67
N GLU A 19 -6.41 -6.79 -23.98
CA GLU A 19 -5.76 -5.82 -23.10
C GLU A 19 -4.52 -5.15 -23.71
N TYR A 20 -4.00 -5.68 -24.83
CA TYR A 20 -2.80 -5.15 -25.49
C TYR A 20 -3.15 -4.26 -26.71
N PRO A 21 -2.24 -3.36 -27.15
CA PRO A 21 -0.97 -3.04 -26.52
C PRO A 21 -1.18 -2.40 -25.14
N LEU A 22 -0.22 -2.62 -24.23
CA LEU A 22 -0.23 -2.00 -22.91
C LEU A 22 -0.10 -0.48 -23.05
N GLN A 23 -0.73 0.27 -22.15
CA GLN A 23 -0.76 1.72 -22.16
C GLN A 23 0.15 2.27 -21.06
N PRO A 24 1.04 3.23 -21.39
CA PRO A 24 1.88 3.88 -20.40
C PRO A 24 1.06 4.84 -19.53
N LEU A 25 1.20 4.71 -18.22
CA LEU A 25 0.68 5.64 -17.25
C LEU A 25 1.80 6.58 -16.81
N ASN A 26 1.66 7.88 -17.08
CA ASN A 26 2.64 8.88 -16.67
C ASN A 26 2.21 9.57 -15.37
N ASP A 27 3.10 10.37 -14.77
CA ASP A 27 2.72 11.26 -13.67
C ASP A 27 1.65 12.26 -14.16
N LYS A 28 0.73 12.65 -13.27
CA LYS A 28 -0.29 13.69 -13.52
C LYS A 28 -0.09 14.78 -12.49
N LEU A 29 0.31 15.96 -12.95
CA LEU A 29 0.48 17.12 -12.09
C LEU A 29 -0.74 18.04 -12.19
N ASN A 30 -1.04 18.70 -11.08
CA ASN A 30 -2.10 19.67 -10.93
C ASN A 30 -1.59 20.83 -10.05
N ASN A 31 -1.97 22.05 -10.42
CA ASN A 31 -1.52 23.28 -9.76
C ASN A 31 -2.58 23.87 -8.82
N SER A 32 -3.53 23.07 -8.34
CA SER A 32 -4.49 23.58 -7.35
C SER A 32 -3.76 23.97 -6.06
N ASP A 33 -4.13 25.11 -5.48
CA ASP A 33 -3.68 25.47 -4.13
C ASP A 33 -4.36 24.53 -3.13
N THR A 34 -3.56 23.77 -2.40
CA THR A 34 -4.03 22.83 -1.38
C THR A 34 -3.45 23.16 -0.01
N SER A 35 -2.99 24.40 0.20
CA SER A 35 -2.33 24.86 1.42
C SER A 35 -3.19 24.72 2.68
N ILE A 36 -4.52 24.72 2.53
CA ILE A 36 -5.46 24.52 3.64
C ILE A 36 -5.44 23.08 4.20
N TYR A 37 -4.89 22.11 3.48
CA TYR A 37 -4.86 20.70 3.90
C TYR A 37 -3.53 20.34 4.55
N THR A 38 -3.59 19.76 5.75
CA THR A 38 -2.40 19.26 6.46
C THR A 38 -1.77 18.06 5.76
N ILE A 39 -2.58 17.21 5.11
CA ILE A 39 -2.11 16.11 4.24
C ILE A 39 -1.91 16.66 2.83
N PRO A 40 -0.68 16.62 2.27
CA PRO A 40 -0.44 17.04 0.90
C PRO A 40 -1.30 16.29 -0.13
N LYS A 41 -1.85 16.96 -1.13
CA LYS A 41 -2.67 16.30 -2.18
C LYS A 41 -1.81 15.63 -3.26
N ASN A 42 -0.97 14.70 -2.83
CA ASN A 42 -0.13 13.86 -3.68
C ASN A 42 -0.55 12.40 -3.49
N VAL A 43 -0.74 11.65 -4.57
CA VAL A 43 -1.00 10.21 -4.55
C VAL A 43 0.18 9.48 -5.16
N TYR A 44 0.82 8.61 -4.39
CA TYR A 44 1.92 7.77 -4.83
C TYR A 44 1.43 6.36 -5.09
N GLN A 45 1.88 5.78 -6.19
CA GLN A 45 1.61 4.39 -6.55
C GLN A 45 2.90 3.77 -7.06
N THR A 46 3.13 2.48 -6.81
CA THR A 46 4.27 1.75 -7.38
C THR A 46 3.85 0.45 -8.04
N TRP A 47 4.59 0.09 -9.08
CA TRP A 47 4.53 -1.21 -9.73
C TRP A 47 5.88 -1.53 -10.39
N GLU A 48 5.99 -2.68 -11.05
CA GLU A 48 7.23 -3.10 -11.71
C GLU A 48 7.56 -2.22 -12.94
N ASN A 49 6.53 -1.81 -13.68
CA ASN A 49 6.64 -0.84 -14.76
C ASN A 49 5.39 0.06 -14.80
N ASN A 50 5.38 1.00 -15.73
CA ASN A 50 4.28 1.92 -15.94
C ASN A 50 3.32 1.51 -17.07
N LEU A 51 3.34 0.23 -17.51
CA LEU A 51 2.56 -0.26 -18.65
C LEU A 51 1.39 -1.14 -18.18
N PHE A 52 0.17 -0.75 -18.53
CA PHE A 52 -1.05 -1.42 -18.03
C PHE A 52 -1.98 -1.85 -19.16
N GLY A 53 -2.71 -2.95 -18.94
CA GLY A 53 -3.75 -3.40 -19.87
C GLY A 53 -4.86 -2.36 -20.02
N LYS A 54 -5.45 -2.24 -21.21
CA LYS A 54 -6.46 -1.23 -21.56
C LYS A 54 -7.56 -1.06 -20.51
N THR A 55 -8.05 -2.15 -19.92
CA THR A 55 -9.12 -2.08 -18.91
C THR A 55 -8.61 -1.51 -17.59
N HIS A 56 -7.45 -1.96 -17.11
CA HIS A 56 -6.86 -1.45 -15.88
C HIS A 56 -6.44 0.02 -16.01
N PHE A 57 -5.87 0.39 -17.17
CA PHE A 57 -5.54 1.78 -17.48
C PHE A 57 -6.77 2.70 -17.39
N LYS A 58 -7.92 2.29 -17.94
CA LYS A 58 -9.17 3.03 -17.82
C LYS A 58 -9.62 3.23 -16.38
N GLU A 59 -9.52 2.20 -15.53
CA GLU A 59 -9.86 2.31 -14.10
C GLU A 59 -8.89 3.23 -13.34
N LEU A 60 -7.60 3.19 -13.66
CA LEU A 60 -6.59 4.10 -13.12
C LEU A 60 -6.88 5.56 -13.50
N VAL A 61 -7.17 5.82 -14.78
CA VAL A 61 -7.56 7.15 -15.27
C VAL A 61 -8.85 7.63 -14.60
N LYS A 62 -9.83 6.74 -14.42
CA LYS A 62 -11.07 7.06 -13.70
C LYS A 62 -10.78 7.51 -12.27
N PHE A 63 -9.97 6.76 -11.51
CA PHE A 63 -9.59 7.13 -10.15
C PHE A 63 -8.83 8.47 -10.10
N ARG A 64 -7.94 8.72 -11.06
CA ARG A 64 -7.20 9.99 -11.19
C ARG A 64 -8.06 11.18 -11.61
N ASN A 65 -9.14 10.94 -12.33
CA ASN A 65 -10.07 12.00 -12.74
C ASN A 65 -11.07 12.33 -11.64
N LEU A 66 -11.49 11.34 -10.85
CA LEU A 66 -12.28 11.54 -9.64
C LEU A 66 -11.56 12.41 -8.61
N ASN A 67 -10.23 12.35 -8.61
CA ASN A 67 -9.34 13.11 -7.72
C ASN A 67 -8.51 14.13 -8.52
N SER A 68 -9.16 14.88 -9.40
CA SER A 68 -8.48 15.80 -10.34
C SER A 68 -7.66 16.90 -9.66
N ASN A 69 -7.96 17.21 -8.40
CA ASN A 69 -7.22 18.15 -7.57
C ASN A 69 -5.96 17.58 -6.90
N TYR A 70 -5.66 16.28 -7.09
CA TYR A 70 -4.45 15.63 -6.61
C TYR A 70 -3.39 15.50 -7.71
N ASN A 71 -2.13 15.60 -7.32
CA ASN A 71 -1.02 15.10 -8.12
C ASN A 71 -0.98 13.57 -8.01
N PHE A 72 -0.66 12.88 -9.10
CA PHE A 72 -0.42 11.45 -9.10
C PHE A 72 0.98 11.13 -9.60
N PHE A 73 1.71 10.35 -8.83
CA PHE A 73 3.06 9.90 -9.16
C PHE A 73 3.09 8.38 -9.27
N ILE A 74 3.54 7.88 -10.41
CA ILE A 74 3.87 6.46 -10.59
C ILE A 74 5.37 6.26 -10.38
N PHE A 75 5.70 5.28 -9.56
CA PHE A 75 7.05 4.79 -9.32
C PHE A 75 7.14 3.38 -9.87
N ASP A 76 7.69 3.22 -11.06
CA ASP A 76 8.10 1.89 -11.51
C ASP A 76 9.25 1.34 -10.65
N LYS A 77 9.71 0.12 -10.94
CA LYS A 77 10.78 -0.53 -10.17
C LYS A 77 12.02 0.34 -10.07
N ASP A 78 12.49 0.91 -11.17
CA ASP A 78 13.76 1.62 -11.21
C ASP A 78 13.66 2.99 -10.54
N LYS A 79 12.58 3.75 -10.79
CA LYS A 79 12.30 5.02 -10.08
C LYS A 79 12.13 4.80 -8.57
N ARG A 80 11.49 3.69 -8.17
CA ARG A 80 11.33 3.31 -6.76
C ARG A 80 12.68 2.96 -6.12
N ASP A 81 13.48 2.13 -6.77
CA ASP A 81 14.78 1.70 -6.26
C ASP A 81 15.75 2.88 -6.13
N GLN A 82 15.80 3.77 -7.14
CA GLN A 82 16.59 5.01 -7.11
C GLN A 82 16.15 5.95 -5.98
N TYR A 83 14.84 6.13 -5.79
CA TYR A 83 14.31 6.95 -4.70
C TYR A 83 14.77 6.41 -3.34
N MET A 84 14.65 5.11 -3.12
CA MET A 84 15.06 4.47 -1.86
C MET A 84 16.57 4.61 -1.63
N GLU A 85 17.39 4.45 -2.66
CA GLU A 85 18.85 4.65 -2.55
C GLU A 85 19.21 6.11 -2.24
N GLN A 86 18.64 7.06 -2.97
CA GLN A 86 18.97 8.48 -2.82
C GLN A 86 18.53 9.05 -1.46
N HIS A 87 17.37 8.64 -0.97
CA HIS A 87 16.74 9.25 0.20
C HIS A 87 16.91 8.45 1.50
N TRP A 88 17.05 7.12 1.40
CA TRP A 88 17.00 6.23 2.56
C TRP A 88 18.26 5.38 2.75
N SER A 89 19.28 5.49 1.90
CA SER A 89 20.51 4.68 2.00
C SER A 89 21.25 4.76 3.33
N LYS A 90 21.09 5.86 4.07
CA LYS A 90 21.70 6.05 5.40
C LYS A 90 20.83 5.55 6.56
N ASN A 91 19.63 5.05 6.29
CA ASN A 91 18.70 4.52 7.28
C ASN A 91 18.69 2.99 7.23
N ASP A 92 18.60 2.33 8.40
CA ASP A 92 18.60 0.87 8.52
C ASP A 92 17.50 0.18 7.69
N ILE A 93 16.38 0.87 7.43
CA ILE A 93 15.28 0.34 6.60
C ILE A 93 15.74 0.00 5.18
N TYR A 94 16.76 0.70 4.66
CA TYR A 94 17.28 0.46 3.32
C TYR A 94 17.98 -0.90 3.19
N GLU A 95 18.61 -1.39 4.27
CA GLU A 95 19.16 -2.75 4.28
C GLU A 95 18.06 -3.80 4.14
N VAL A 96 16.93 -3.61 4.83
CA VAL A 96 15.75 -4.48 4.68
C VAL A 96 15.21 -4.40 3.26
N TYR A 97 15.12 -3.20 2.69
CA TYR A 97 14.66 -2.98 1.32
C TYR A 97 15.54 -3.68 0.28
N LYS A 98 16.88 -3.64 0.44
CA LYS A 98 17.82 -4.30 -0.47
C LYS A 98 17.70 -5.82 -0.41
N LYS A 99 17.66 -6.37 0.80
CA LYS A 99 17.60 -7.83 1.05
C LYS A 99 16.24 -8.45 0.72
N ALA A 100 15.17 -7.65 0.70
CA ALA A 100 13.82 -8.10 0.38
C ALA A 100 13.76 -8.90 -0.93
N ARG A 101 13.41 -10.19 -0.80
CA ARG A 101 13.26 -11.12 -1.94
C ARG A 101 11.91 -10.97 -2.64
N PHE A 102 10.91 -10.42 -1.95
CA PHE A 102 9.57 -10.18 -2.48
C PHE A 102 9.35 -8.70 -2.77
N GLY A 103 8.87 -8.39 -3.98
CA GLY A 103 8.53 -7.01 -4.37
C GLY A 103 7.48 -6.36 -3.47
N GLN A 104 6.68 -7.15 -2.76
CA GLN A 104 5.70 -6.65 -1.79
C GLN A 104 6.35 -6.02 -0.57
N ILE A 105 7.42 -6.61 -0.02
CA ILE A 105 8.16 -5.99 1.09
C ILE A 105 8.76 -4.66 0.61
N LYS A 106 9.32 -4.63 -0.62
CA LYS A 106 9.84 -3.39 -1.22
C LYS A 106 8.75 -2.33 -1.36
N ALA A 107 7.56 -2.69 -1.85
CA ALA A 107 6.43 -1.78 -1.99
C ALA A 107 5.91 -1.27 -0.63
N ASP A 108 5.82 -2.15 0.38
CA ASP A 108 5.42 -1.79 1.74
C ASP A 108 6.40 -0.76 2.34
N ILE A 109 7.70 -1.05 2.29
CA ILE A 109 8.75 -0.14 2.79
C ILE A 109 8.71 1.18 2.06
N PHE A 110 8.69 1.16 0.71
CA PHE A 110 8.63 2.37 -0.11
C PHE A 110 7.44 3.25 0.28
N ARG A 111 6.25 2.66 0.44
CA ARG A 111 5.04 3.37 0.85
C ARG A 111 5.23 4.12 2.17
N TYR A 112 5.78 3.46 3.20
CA TYR A 112 5.98 4.13 4.48
C TYR A 112 7.01 5.26 4.37
N CYS A 113 8.11 5.00 3.65
CA CYS A 113 9.20 5.95 3.47
C CYS A 113 8.77 7.19 2.69
N ILE A 114 8.11 7.04 1.54
CA ILE A 114 7.67 8.18 0.72
C ILE A 114 6.60 9.00 1.42
N LEU A 115 5.65 8.36 2.12
CA LEU A 115 4.65 9.09 2.89
C LEU A 115 5.26 9.78 4.10
N TYR A 116 6.29 9.22 4.73
CA TYR A 116 6.97 9.89 5.84
C TYR A 116 7.68 11.15 5.35
N GLU A 117 8.46 11.04 4.27
CA GLU A 117 9.25 12.17 3.75
C GLU A 117 8.40 13.25 3.09
N ARG A 118 7.36 12.86 2.35
CA ARG A 118 6.61 13.77 1.46
C ARG A 118 5.18 14.04 1.92
N GLY A 119 4.64 13.24 2.83
CA GLY A 119 3.21 13.22 3.13
C GLY A 119 2.38 12.80 1.92
N GLY A 120 1.06 12.92 2.05
CA GLY A 120 0.07 12.62 1.03
C GLY A 120 -0.54 11.24 1.17
N PHE A 121 -0.99 10.69 0.06
CA PHE A 121 -1.67 9.41 -0.02
C PHE A 121 -0.84 8.39 -0.79
N TYR A 122 -0.97 7.13 -0.41
CA TYR A 122 -0.53 6.01 -1.21
C TYR A 122 -1.73 5.13 -1.52
N PHE A 123 -1.79 4.61 -2.74
CA PHE A 123 -2.66 3.49 -3.11
C PHE A 123 -1.90 2.46 -3.94
N ASP A 124 -2.04 1.18 -3.60
CA ASP A 124 -1.57 0.08 -4.44
C ASP A 124 -2.13 0.25 -5.86
N ILE A 125 -1.34 -0.09 -6.88
CA ILE A 125 -1.68 0.20 -8.29
C ILE A 125 -2.98 -0.44 -8.78
N SER A 126 -3.48 -1.48 -8.09
CA SER A 126 -4.74 -2.14 -8.43
C SER A 126 -5.93 -1.68 -7.58
N LYS A 127 -5.75 -0.66 -6.76
CA LYS A 127 -6.72 -0.19 -5.76
C LYS A 127 -7.09 1.27 -6.01
N GLY A 128 -8.19 1.69 -5.38
CA GLY A 128 -8.63 3.08 -5.37
C GLY A 128 -9.88 3.23 -4.52
N CYS A 129 -10.63 4.32 -4.73
CA CYS A 129 -11.93 4.57 -4.12
C CYS A 129 -12.97 4.93 -5.18
N ASN A 130 -14.25 4.72 -4.86
CA ASN A 130 -15.37 5.14 -5.71
C ASN A 130 -15.91 6.55 -5.38
N VAL A 131 -15.32 7.21 -4.38
CA VAL A 131 -15.57 8.61 -3.98
C VAL A 131 -14.27 9.42 -4.06
N CYS A 132 -14.38 10.75 -4.04
CA CYS A 132 -13.21 11.62 -3.96
C CYS A 132 -12.50 11.41 -2.61
N LEU A 133 -11.17 11.45 -2.60
CA LEU A 133 -10.38 11.30 -1.37
C LEU A 133 -10.70 12.40 -0.35
N ASP A 134 -11.08 13.60 -0.81
CA ASP A 134 -11.50 14.71 0.05
C ASP A 134 -12.75 14.42 0.88
N GLU A 135 -13.55 13.41 0.49
CA GLU A 135 -14.72 12.98 1.26
C GLU A 135 -14.35 12.09 2.46
N LEU A 136 -13.09 11.66 2.54
CA LEU A 136 -12.63 10.68 3.54
C LEU A 136 -11.99 11.32 4.78
N TYR A 137 -11.71 12.63 4.75
CA TYR A 137 -10.99 13.33 5.81
C TYR A 137 -11.24 14.84 5.82
N ASN A 138 -10.90 15.47 6.94
CA ASN A 138 -10.99 16.91 7.10
C ASN A 138 -9.65 17.58 6.75
N SER A 139 -9.68 18.87 6.39
CA SER A 139 -8.46 19.60 6.04
C SER A 139 -7.40 19.63 7.15
N SER A 140 -7.82 19.55 8.41
CA SER A 140 -6.93 19.53 9.58
C SER A 140 -6.46 18.14 10.01
N SER A 141 -6.95 17.06 9.39
CA SER A 141 -6.56 15.69 9.71
C SER A 141 -5.09 15.46 9.35
N GLU A 142 -4.38 14.69 10.16
CA GLU A 142 -2.95 14.40 9.96
C GLU A 142 -2.69 12.99 9.43
N ALA A 143 -3.66 12.10 9.56
CA ALA A 143 -3.63 10.78 8.95
C ALA A 143 -5.03 10.31 8.57
N VAL A 144 -5.08 9.44 7.55
CA VAL A 144 -6.27 8.73 7.10
C VAL A 144 -5.91 7.24 7.04
N ILE A 145 -6.55 6.46 7.91
CA ILE A 145 -6.36 5.02 7.99
C ILE A 145 -7.70 4.31 7.86
N SER A 146 -7.66 3.07 7.39
CA SER A 146 -8.84 2.23 7.19
C SER A 146 -8.56 0.82 7.71
N ASN A 147 -9.57 -0.04 7.73
CA ASN A 147 -9.48 -1.41 8.21
C ASN A 147 -9.67 -2.41 7.05
N GLU A 148 -8.98 -3.53 7.15
CA GLU A 148 -9.25 -4.71 6.34
C GLU A 148 -10.53 -5.39 6.89
N PRO A 149 -11.29 -6.13 6.06
CA PRO A 149 -12.40 -6.96 6.55
C PRO A 149 -11.91 -8.17 7.34
N ILE A 150 -10.60 -8.45 7.31
CA ILE A 150 -9.98 -9.58 8.00
C ILE A 150 -9.68 -9.19 9.45
N GLU A 151 -10.17 -10.02 10.37
CA GLU A 151 -9.97 -9.85 11.81
C GLU A 151 -8.49 -10.04 12.21
N CYS A 152 -8.06 -9.26 13.18
CA CYS A 152 -6.79 -9.40 13.86
C CYS A 152 -7.02 -10.27 15.11
N ILE A 153 -6.43 -11.47 15.12
CA ILE A 153 -6.58 -12.42 16.22
C ILE A 153 -5.98 -11.91 17.54
N ILE A 154 -5.07 -10.94 17.48
CA ILE A 154 -4.50 -10.30 18.67
C ILE A 154 -5.42 -9.12 19.03
N PRO A 155 -6.05 -9.08 20.21
CA PRO A 155 -6.88 -7.95 20.62
C PRO A 155 -6.04 -6.69 20.87
N PRO A 156 -6.63 -5.49 20.74
CA PRO A 156 -5.97 -4.26 21.17
C PRO A 156 -5.92 -4.16 22.70
N ASP A 157 -5.06 -3.27 23.20
CA ASP A 157 -5.00 -2.93 24.62
C ASP A 157 -6.34 -2.31 25.10
N GLN A 158 -6.72 -2.60 26.35
CA GLN A 158 -7.98 -2.12 26.93
C GLN A 158 -8.08 -0.58 26.94
N SER A 159 -6.96 0.12 27.11
CA SER A 159 -6.90 1.59 27.16
C SER A 159 -7.33 2.27 25.86
N ILE A 160 -7.23 1.58 24.71
CA ILE A 160 -7.60 2.12 23.40
C ILE A 160 -8.85 1.48 22.81
N PHE A 161 -9.38 0.44 23.44
CA PHE A 161 -10.40 -0.43 22.86
C PHE A 161 -11.66 0.35 22.45
N SER A 162 -12.17 1.22 23.32
CA SER A 162 -13.39 2.00 23.10
C SER A 162 -13.23 3.11 22.05
N ASN A 163 -12.01 3.50 21.72
CA ASN A 163 -11.72 4.56 20.74
C ASN A 163 -11.49 4.02 19.32
N LEU A 164 -11.28 2.71 19.18
CA LEU A 164 -11.15 2.05 17.88
C LEU A 164 -12.53 1.82 17.28
N LYS A 165 -12.76 2.29 16.05
CA LYS A 165 -14.05 2.05 15.36
C LYS A 165 -14.24 0.57 15.00
N TYR A 166 -13.15 -0.14 14.73
CA TYR A 166 -13.13 -1.56 14.37
C TYR A 166 -12.01 -2.29 15.15
N PRO A 167 -12.17 -2.48 16.47
CA PRO A 167 -11.09 -2.94 17.35
C PRO A 167 -10.56 -4.34 16.98
N TRP A 168 -11.42 -5.17 16.39
CA TRP A 168 -11.13 -6.55 16.01
C TRP A 168 -10.52 -6.70 14.62
N ASN A 169 -10.40 -5.63 13.83
CA ASN A 169 -9.94 -5.71 12.44
C ASN A 169 -8.47 -5.32 12.32
N ASN A 170 -7.76 -5.91 11.35
CA ASN A 170 -6.46 -5.39 10.95
C ASN A 170 -6.61 -4.00 10.30
N PHE A 171 -5.59 -3.16 10.44
CA PHE A 171 -5.50 -1.92 9.69
C PHE A 171 -5.03 -2.19 8.26
N LEU A 172 -5.74 -1.55 7.34
CA LEU A 172 -5.53 -1.59 5.91
C LEU A 172 -4.24 -0.88 5.55
N GLN A 173 -3.56 -1.42 4.55
CA GLN A 173 -2.26 -0.91 4.16
C GLN A 173 -2.17 -0.52 2.67
N TRP A 174 -3.07 -1.04 1.84
CA TRP A 174 -3.06 -0.80 0.41
C TRP A 174 -3.56 0.60 0.01
N GLY A 175 -4.02 1.40 0.97
CA GLY A 175 -4.52 2.76 0.83
C GLY A 175 -4.36 3.53 2.15
N LEU A 176 -3.57 4.60 2.17
CA LEU A 176 -3.21 5.34 3.39
C LEU A 176 -2.99 6.82 3.09
N GLY A 177 -3.29 7.72 4.03
CA GLY A 177 -3.00 9.16 3.93
C GLY A 177 -2.28 9.68 5.17
N PHE A 178 -1.29 10.56 5.01
CA PHE A 178 -0.48 11.09 6.11
C PHE A 178 0.08 12.48 5.84
N LYS A 179 0.18 13.31 6.87
CA LYS A 179 1.03 14.51 6.82
C LYS A 179 2.50 14.09 6.74
N LYS A 180 3.33 15.00 6.23
CA LYS A 180 4.78 14.82 6.25
C LYS A 180 5.29 14.65 7.69
N ASN A 181 6.27 13.77 7.87
CA ASN A 181 6.92 13.44 9.15
C ASN A 181 5.99 12.87 10.24
N HIS A 182 4.85 12.27 9.87
CA HIS A 182 3.91 11.72 10.86
C HIS A 182 4.56 10.61 11.72
N ALA A 183 4.41 10.70 13.04
CA ALA A 183 5.10 9.81 13.99
C ALA A 183 4.72 8.33 13.84
N LEU A 184 3.46 8.01 13.51
CA LEU A 184 3.04 6.64 13.17
C LEU A 184 3.92 6.01 12.07
N LEU A 185 4.21 6.73 10.98
CA LEU A 185 5.05 6.19 9.90
C LEU A 185 6.49 5.96 10.35
N LYS A 186 7.04 6.88 11.16
CA LYS A 186 8.36 6.71 11.78
C LYS A 186 8.42 5.44 12.63
N MET A 187 7.42 5.22 13.49
CA MET A 187 7.33 4.02 14.33
C MET A 187 7.26 2.74 13.49
N VAL A 188 6.54 2.74 12.37
CA VAL A 188 6.46 1.57 11.47
C VAL A 188 7.82 1.29 10.84
N ILE A 189 8.49 2.32 10.30
CA ILE A 189 9.80 2.21 9.67
C ILE A 189 10.84 1.69 10.68
N GLU A 190 10.87 2.24 11.89
CA GLU A 190 11.77 1.81 12.96
C GLU A 190 11.48 0.37 13.41
N ALA A 191 10.20 0.00 13.50
CA ALA A 191 9.82 -1.35 13.90
C ALA A 191 10.21 -2.40 12.85
N ILE A 192 10.03 -2.11 11.55
CA ILE A 192 10.52 -2.99 10.48
C ILE A 192 12.04 -3.10 10.54
N SER A 193 12.73 -1.96 10.66
CA SER A 193 14.20 -1.91 10.73
C SER A 193 14.74 -2.65 11.94
N LYS A 194 14.04 -2.63 13.07
CA LYS A 194 14.42 -3.40 14.27
C LYS A 194 14.12 -4.88 14.09
N ASP A 195 12.91 -5.24 13.68
CA ASP A 195 12.42 -6.62 13.72
C ASP A 195 12.99 -7.50 12.59
N HIS A 196 13.58 -6.90 11.53
CA HIS A 196 14.04 -7.64 10.34
C HIS A 196 15.02 -8.78 10.62
N HIS A 197 15.86 -8.67 11.66
CA HIS A 197 16.88 -9.66 11.97
C HIS A 197 16.30 -11.05 12.29
N TYR A 198 15.05 -11.15 12.75
CA TYR A 198 14.35 -12.42 12.96
C TYR A 198 13.96 -13.13 11.65
N TYR A 199 14.02 -12.42 10.52
CA TYR A 199 13.56 -12.89 9.22
C TYR A 199 14.70 -13.18 8.24
N VAL A 200 15.91 -12.68 8.50
CA VAL A 200 17.09 -12.87 7.64
C VAL A 200 17.52 -14.33 7.67
N ASN A 201 17.63 -14.96 6.49
CA ASN A 201 18.01 -16.36 6.35
C ASN A 201 17.13 -17.35 7.15
N THR A 202 15.92 -16.94 7.53
CA THR A 202 14.92 -17.81 8.17
C THR A 202 14.03 -18.43 7.09
N PRO A 203 13.94 -19.77 6.99
CA PRO A 203 13.03 -20.42 6.06
C PRO A 203 11.59 -20.35 6.59
N PHE A 204 10.65 -19.99 5.72
CA PHE A 204 9.23 -19.97 6.05
C PHE A 204 8.44 -20.91 5.14
N HIS A 205 7.70 -21.84 5.75
CA HIS A 205 6.79 -22.71 5.00
C HIS A 205 5.76 -21.89 4.19
N LYS A 206 5.27 -20.79 4.77
CA LYS A 206 4.39 -19.81 4.13
C LYS A 206 5.05 -18.41 4.21
N PRO A 207 5.90 -18.04 3.24
CA PRO A 207 6.58 -16.73 3.24
C PRO A 207 5.61 -15.55 3.34
N LYS A 208 4.38 -15.70 2.82
CA LYS A 208 3.31 -14.70 3.00
C LYS A 208 3.09 -14.32 4.47
N THR A 209 3.12 -15.26 5.41
CA THR A 209 2.94 -14.95 6.83
C THR A 209 4.06 -14.05 7.33
N ALA A 210 5.31 -14.33 6.94
CA ALA A 210 6.46 -13.51 7.28
C ALA A 210 6.40 -12.11 6.67
N VAL A 211 5.94 -11.97 5.42
CA VAL A 211 5.67 -10.66 4.80
C VAL A 211 4.64 -9.89 5.64
N LEU A 212 3.50 -10.52 5.98
CA LEU A 212 2.42 -9.91 6.77
C LEU A 212 2.88 -9.45 8.15
N SER A 213 3.74 -10.22 8.83
CA SER A 213 4.21 -9.91 10.17
C SER A 213 5.42 -8.97 10.20
N LEU A 214 6.21 -8.87 9.13
CA LEU A 214 7.36 -7.97 9.06
C LEU A 214 6.98 -6.58 8.54
N SER A 215 6.50 -6.47 7.31
CA SER A 215 6.31 -5.17 6.63
C SER A 215 4.86 -4.82 6.38
N ALA A 216 3.96 -5.80 6.44
CA ALA A 216 2.60 -5.64 5.97
C ALA A 216 1.57 -5.41 7.11
N THR A 217 0.30 -5.75 6.87
CA THR A 217 -0.85 -5.44 7.74
C THR A 217 -0.67 -5.85 9.20
N GLY A 218 0.06 -6.93 9.50
CA GLY A 218 0.29 -7.38 10.88
C GLY A 218 1.15 -6.39 11.65
N GLN A 219 2.31 -6.04 11.11
CA GLN A 219 3.19 -5.04 11.72
C GLN A 219 2.53 -3.66 11.76
N PHE A 220 1.85 -3.26 10.68
CA PHE A 220 1.15 -1.98 10.64
C PHE A 220 0.06 -1.91 11.72
N THR A 221 -0.74 -2.96 11.89
CA THR A 221 -1.80 -3.02 12.92
C THR A 221 -1.22 -2.91 14.33
N LYS A 222 -0.15 -3.65 14.62
CA LYS A 222 0.58 -3.57 15.89
C LYS A 222 0.99 -2.13 16.18
N ILE A 223 1.61 -1.46 15.22
CA ILE A 223 2.17 -0.12 15.42
C ILE A 223 1.10 0.98 15.46
N VAL A 224 0.01 0.88 14.69
CA VAL A 224 -1.14 1.81 14.81
C VAL A 224 -1.72 1.78 16.23
N ARG A 225 -1.88 0.59 16.81
CA ARG A 225 -2.39 0.43 18.17
C ARG A 225 -1.43 1.02 19.21
N GLU A 226 -0.13 0.78 19.08
CA GLU A 226 0.86 1.41 19.96
C GLU A 226 0.94 2.92 19.80
N TYR A 227 0.82 3.44 18.57
CA TYR A 227 0.75 4.87 18.32
C TYR A 227 -0.44 5.50 19.06
N PHE A 228 -1.62 4.88 19.01
CA PHE A 228 -2.80 5.40 19.69
C PHE A 228 -2.68 5.42 21.21
N LYS A 229 -1.96 4.46 21.80
CA LYS A 229 -1.66 4.47 23.25
C LYS A 229 -0.79 5.67 23.66
N ILE A 230 0.12 6.10 22.78
CA ILE A 230 1.11 7.14 23.11
C ILE A 230 0.62 8.54 22.71
N TYR A 231 -0.02 8.66 21.54
CA TYR A 231 -0.31 9.94 20.89
C TYR A 231 -1.81 10.27 20.81
N GLY A 232 -2.70 9.32 21.13
CA GLY A 232 -4.15 9.52 21.02
C GLY A 232 -4.67 9.52 19.58
N PHE A 233 -5.92 9.94 19.39
CA PHE A 233 -6.71 9.69 18.17
C PHE A 233 -7.10 10.95 17.41
N ASP A 234 -7.08 12.12 18.04
CA ASP A 234 -7.79 13.34 17.62
C ASP A 234 -7.45 13.84 16.21
N LYS A 235 -6.28 13.47 15.69
CA LYS A 235 -5.77 13.88 14.38
C LYS A 235 -5.76 12.77 13.33
N VAL A 236 -6.30 11.60 13.66
CA VAL A 236 -6.30 10.43 12.79
C VAL A 236 -7.72 10.05 12.39
N GLU A 237 -8.03 10.17 11.10
CA GLU A 237 -9.30 9.73 10.56
C GLU A 237 -9.33 8.20 10.41
N GLN A 238 -10.19 7.56 11.18
CA GLN A 238 -10.49 6.13 11.06
C GLN A 238 -11.68 5.95 10.11
N VAL A 239 -11.42 5.58 8.86
CA VAL A 239 -12.40 5.49 7.76
C VAL A 239 -12.92 4.06 7.58
N GLY A 240 -13.20 3.39 8.70
CA GLY A 240 -13.81 2.06 8.76
C GLY A 240 -13.25 0.99 7.82
N VAL A 241 -14.03 -0.05 7.54
CA VAL A 241 -13.60 -1.13 6.64
C VAL A 241 -13.69 -0.67 5.19
N TYR A 242 -12.57 -0.75 4.46
CA TYR A 242 -12.43 -0.33 3.05
C TYR A 242 -13.02 1.06 2.80
N PHE A 243 -12.54 2.07 3.52
CA PHE A 243 -13.00 3.45 3.41
C PHE A 243 -14.53 3.55 3.52
N ASN A 244 -15.13 2.96 4.55
CA ASN A 244 -16.58 2.82 4.71
C ASN A 244 -17.29 2.21 3.48
N LYS A 245 -16.73 1.12 2.92
CA LYS A 245 -17.18 0.44 1.69
C LYS A 245 -16.94 1.20 0.38
N HIS A 246 -16.28 2.36 0.41
CA HIS A 246 -15.91 3.09 -0.81
C HIS A 246 -14.63 2.57 -1.49
N GLY A 247 -13.86 1.73 -0.80
CA GLY A 247 -12.61 1.16 -1.28
C GLY A 247 -12.80 0.14 -2.40
N ILE A 248 -12.05 0.33 -3.50
CA ILE A 248 -11.97 -0.61 -4.62
C ILE A 248 -10.78 -1.54 -4.39
N PHE A 249 -11.06 -2.75 -3.89
CA PHE A 249 -10.01 -3.73 -3.60
C PHE A 249 -9.37 -4.35 -4.86
N SER A 250 -10.04 -4.35 -6.01
CA SER A 250 -9.45 -4.87 -7.24
C SER A 250 -10.06 -4.20 -8.45
N MET A 251 -9.34 -3.23 -9.01
CA MET A 251 -9.70 -2.62 -10.28
C MET A 251 -9.84 -3.68 -11.38
N LYS A 252 -10.82 -3.49 -12.26
CA LYS A 252 -11.06 -4.36 -13.41
C LYS A 252 -9.82 -4.41 -14.31
N GLY A 253 -9.54 -5.57 -14.91
CA GLY A 253 -8.37 -5.78 -15.77
C GLY A 253 -7.02 -5.84 -15.04
N SER A 254 -6.94 -5.46 -13.76
CA SER A 254 -5.66 -5.29 -13.08
C SER A 254 -4.82 -6.56 -13.02
N ARG A 255 -5.42 -7.75 -13.06
CA ARG A 255 -4.69 -9.04 -13.06
C ARG A 255 -3.74 -9.23 -14.26
N VAL A 256 -3.92 -8.46 -15.35
CA VAL A 256 -3.01 -8.50 -16.52
C VAL A 256 -1.58 -8.13 -16.13
N ARG A 257 -1.39 -7.31 -15.08
CA ARG A 257 -0.07 -6.97 -14.54
C ARG A 257 0.72 -8.21 -14.09
N HIS A 258 0.03 -9.29 -13.70
CA HIS A 258 0.66 -10.55 -13.30
C HIS A 258 1.10 -11.42 -14.48
N HIS A 259 0.85 -11.00 -15.72
CA HIS A 259 1.51 -11.56 -16.89
C HIS A 259 3.02 -11.28 -16.86
N LEU A 260 3.42 -10.19 -16.20
CA LEU A 260 4.80 -9.75 -16.06
C LEU A 260 5.48 -10.34 -14.82
N VAL A 261 4.76 -10.37 -13.69
CA VAL A 261 5.28 -10.88 -12.41
C VAL A 261 4.27 -11.79 -11.72
N LYS A 262 4.70 -13.00 -11.35
CA LYS A 262 3.87 -13.99 -10.67
C LYS A 262 3.44 -13.49 -9.28
N GLU A 263 2.25 -13.87 -8.86
CA GLU A 263 1.79 -13.64 -7.48
C GLU A 263 2.64 -14.47 -6.49
N TYR A 264 3.05 -13.83 -5.40
CA TYR A 264 3.88 -14.46 -4.36
C TYR A 264 3.08 -15.31 -3.36
N ALA A 265 1.75 -15.17 -3.34
CA ALA A 265 0.88 -15.79 -2.31
C ALA A 265 0.94 -17.33 -2.30
N ASP A 266 1.28 -17.94 -3.43
CA ASP A 266 1.34 -19.39 -3.59
C ASP A 266 2.75 -19.98 -3.37
N ILE A 267 3.76 -19.14 -3.10
CA ILE A 267 5.14 -19.59 -2.83
C ILE A 267 5.18 -20.30 -1.47
N ARG A 268 5.96 -21.37 -1.39
CA ARG A 268 6.17 -22.20 -0.19
C ARG A 268 7.65 -22.44 0.01
N ASP A 269 8.04 -22.65 1.27
CA ASP A 269 9.37 -23.09 1.69
C ASP A 269 10.49 -22.18 1.13
N ASP A 270 10.40 -20.89 1.43
CA ASP A 270 11.35 -19.87 0.94
C ASP A 270 11.68 -18.83 2.02
N HIS A 271 12.64 -17.95 1.73
CA HIS A 271 13.10 -16.87 2.61
C HIS A 271 12.53 -15.53 2.13
N VAL A 272 12.29 -14.60 3.06
CA VAL A 272 11.76 -13.26 2.75
C VAL A 272 12.84 -12.18 2.67
N LEU A 273 13.94 -12.34 3.41
CA LEU A 273 15.11 -11.48 3.48
C LEU A 273 16.39 -12.30 3.36
#